data_AF-A0A6A6KFM2-F1
#
_entry.id   AF-A0A6A6KFM2-F1
#
_cell.length_a   1.000
_cell.length_b   1.000
_cell.length_c   1.000
_cell.angle_alpha   90.00
_cell.angle_beta   90.00
_cell.angle_gamma   90.00
#
_symmetry.space_group_name_H-M   'P 1'
#
loop_
_entity.id
_entity.type
_entity.pdbx_description
1 polymer ?
#
loop_
_entity_poly.entity_id
_entity_poly.type
_entity_poly.pdbx_seq_one_letter_code
_entity_poly.pdbx_strand_id
1 'polypeptide(L)'
;MSGELKSITTFSEPQPVMHCKHGLCPELYTSWETDNPGRRFLRCQMWQRGDCGFCQWFDPEIVGRPKELINRLRSQKKALENRLKSQEAEHRVISTRACELEQKLIDANAKIKSLSIMNDVLTQKLKVVTDEQLRVITIYWNL
;
A
#
# COMPACT_ATOMS: atom_id res chain seq x y z
N MET A 1 39.07 35.39 -38.28
CA MET A 1 37.70 35.86 -37.97
C MET A 1 37.48 35.63 -36.50
N SER A 2 37.81 36.63 -35.68
CA SER A 2 37.71 36.57 -34.23
C SER A 2 36.25 36.71 -33.83
N GLY A 3 35.67 35.67 -33.23
CA GLY A 3 34.32 35.70 -32.68
C GLY A 3 34.38 36.24 -31.25
N GLU A 4 33.94 37.48 -31.05
CA GLU A 4 33.74 38.07 -29.73
C GLU A 4 32.57 37.37 -29.01
N LEU A 5 32.87 36.76 -27.86
CA LEU A 5 31.86 36.32 -26.90
C LEU A 5 31.20 37.56 -26.30
N LYS A 6 29.94 37.82 -26.68
CA LYS A 6 29.12 38.85 -26.03
C LYS A 6 28.80 38.38 -24.60
N SER A 7 29.39 39.05 -23.61
CA SER A 7 29.05 38.91 -22.19
C SER A 7 27.55 39.03 -21.99
N ILE A 8 26.90 37.95 -21.56
CA ILE A 8 25.54 37.98 -21.01
C ILE A 8 25.68 38.45 -19.56
N THR A 9 25.87 39.75 -19.37
CA THR A 9 25.59 40.42 -18.10
C THR A 9 24.16 40.93 -18.15
N THR A 10 23.19 40.03 -18.01
CA THR A 10 21.87 40.43 -17.52
C THR A 10 21.96 40.48 -16.00
N PHE A 11 22.35 41.63 -15.47
CA PHE A 11 21.92 42.01 -14.13
C PHE A 11 20.39 42.04 -14.18
N SER A 12 19.75 41.00 -13.67
CA SER A 12 18.30 41.02 -13.46
C SER A 12 18.01 42.18 -12.52
N GLU A 13 17.32 43.21 -13.00
CA GLU A 13 16.74 44.25 -12.15
C GLU A 13 16.01 43.57 -10.98
N PRO A 14 16.18 44.06 -9.74
CA PRO A 14 15.47 43.48 -8.60
C PRO A 14 13.98 43.61 -8.88
N GLN A 15 13.31 42.49 -9.14
CA GLN A 15 11.86 42.50 -9.31
C GLN A 15 11.24 43.07 -8.02
N PRO A 16 10.26 43.97 -8.14
CA PRO A 16 9.65 44.58 -6.97
C PRO A 16 9.13 43.47 -6.04
N VAL A 17 9.57 43.50 -4.78
CA VAL A 17 9.15 42.54 -3.77
C VAL A 17 7.65 42.79 -3.52
N MET A 18 6.83 41.87 -4.01
CA MET A 18 5.38 41.92 -3.79
C MET A 18 5.09 41.64 -2.32
N HIS A 19 4.34 42.53 -1.67
CA HIS A 19 3.91 42.36 -0.28
C HIS A 19 2.40 42.24 -0.22
N CYS A 20 1.89 41.40 0.68
CA CYS A 20 0.47 41.31 0.96
C CYS A 20 0.01 42.47 1.89
N LYS A 21 -1.30 42.55 2.20
CA LYS A 21 -1.87 43.58 3.09
C LYS A 21 -1.30 43.58 4.51
N HIS A 22 -0.65 42.49 4.93
CA HIS A 22 0.04 42.38 6.22
C HIS A 22 1.52 42.79 6.15
N GLY A 23 2.01 43.26 5.00
CA GLY A 23 3.44 43.59 4.81
C GLY A 23 4.36 42.38 4.70
N LEU A 24 3.81 41.16 4.55
CA LEU A 24 4.57 39.93 4.38
C LEU A 24 4.76 39.57 2.90
N CYS A 25 5.90 38.97 2.55
CA CYS A 25 6.13 38.38 1.24
C CYS A 25 5.21 37.15 1.06
N PRO A 26 4.42 37.08 -0.03
CA PRO A 26 3.53 35.96 -0.28
C PRO A 26 4.32 34.70 -0.64
N GLU A 27 3.77 33.54 -0.28
CA GLU A 27 4.35 32.23 -0.56
C GLU A 27 3.73 31.64 -1.83
N LEU A 28 4.50 30.82 -2.54
CA LEU A 28 4.09 30.18 -3.79
C LEU A 28 3.40 28.83 -3.52
N TYR A 29 2.16 28.72 -3.96
CA TYR A 29 1.33 27.52 -3.86
C TYR A 29 1.04 26.95 -5.25
N THR A 30 0.65 25.67 -5.30
CA THR A 30 0.16 25.00 -6.51
C THR A 30 -1.32 24.68 -6.35
N SER A 31 -2.16 25.05 -7.30
CA SER A 31 -3.57 24.67 -7.30
C SER A 31 -3.74 23.22 -7.74
N TRP A 32 -4.50 22.48 -6.94
CA TRP A 32 -4.88 21.09 -7.23
C TRP A 32 -6.35 20.97 -7.67
N GLU A 33 -7.00 22.10 -7.94
CA GLU A 33 -8.35 22.15 -8.47
C GLU A 33 -8.40 21.69 -9.93
N THR A 34 -9.58 21.30 -10.39
CA THR A 34 -9.81 20.92 -11.79
C THR A 34 -9.72 22.11 -12.73
N ASP A 35 -10.04 23.30 -12.25
CA ASP A 35 -10.06 24.51 -13.07
C ASP A 35 -8.68 25.10 -13.32
N ASN A 36 -7.77 24.96 -12.36
CA ASN A 36 -6.41 25.48 -12.43
C ASN A 36 -5.38 24.39 -12.10
N PRO A 37 -5.39 23.23 -12.79
CA PRO A 37 -4.66 22.07 -12.32
C PRO A 37 -3.15 22.28 -12.50
N GLY A 38 -2.42 22.24 -11.40
CA GLY A 38 -0.97 22.41 -11.40
C GLY A 38 -0.51 23.86 -11.58
N ARG A 39 -1.43 24.83 -11.65
CA ARG A 39 -1.11 26.24 -11.83
C ARG A 39 -0.65 26.86 -10.51
N ARG A 40 0.49 27.55 -10.50
CA ARG A 40 1.00 28.18 -9.28
C ARG A 40 0.43 29.57 -9.05
N PHE A 41 0.27 29.93 -7.79
CA PHE A 41 -0.21 31.23 -7.34
C PHE A 41 0.47 31.66 -6.05
N LEU A 42 0.67 32.96 -5.89
CA LEU A 42 1.17 33.59 -4.68
C LEU A 42 0.00 33.86 -3.73
N ARG A 43 0.15 33.48 -2.45
CA ARG A 43 -0.85 33.73 -1.40
C ARG A 43 -0.18 34.26 -0.14
N CYS A 44 -0.89 35.11 0.60
CA CYS A 44 -0.43 35.57 1.91
C CYS A 44 -0.25 34.40 2.88
N GLN A 45 0.85 34.35 3.62
CA GLN A 45 1.12 33.32 4.63
C GLN A 45 0.09 33.30 5.78
N MET A 46 -0.55 34.43 6.06
CA MET A 46 -1.56 34.57 7.11
C MET A 46 -2.99 34.28 6.63
N TRP A 47 -3.18 33.69 5.45
CA TRP A 47 -4.49 33.49 4.82
C TRP A 47 -5.48 32.68 5.67
N GLN A 48 -5.01 31.81 6.58
CA GLN A 48 -5.86 31.02 7.46
C GLN A 48 -6.27 31.78 8.74
N ARG A 49 -5.53 32.82 9.11
CA ARG A 49 -5.69 33.56 10.38
C ARG A 49 -6.41 34.90 10.19
N GLY A 50 -6.72 35.28 8.96
CA GLY A 50 -7.46 36.50 8.64
C GLY A 50 -7.68 36.66 7.12
N ASP A 51 -8.62 37.52 6.75
CA ASP A 51 -8.96 37.75 5.33
C ASP A 51 -8.00 38.77 4.68
N CYS A 52 -6.76 38.33 4.42
CA CYS A 52 -5.83 39.14 3.63
C CYS A 52 -6.38 39.39 2.21
N GLY A 53 -7.12 38.43 1.65
CA GLY A 53 -7.57 38.43 0.26
C GLY A 53 -6.46 38.43 -0.80
N PHE A 54 -5.18 38.50 -0.42
CA PHE A 54 -4.07 38.50 -1.37
C PHE A 54 -3.90 37.12 -2.01
N CYS A 55 -4.22 37.04 -3.29
CA CYS A 55 -4.02 35.89 -4.16
C CYS A 55 -3.70 36.38 -5.56
N GLN A 56 -2.58 35.95 -6.14
CA GLN A 56 -2.19 36.34 -7.49
C GLN A 56 -1.61 35.13 -8.24
N TRP A 57 -2.07 34.91 -9.47
CA TRP A 57 -1.53 33.84 -10.31
C TRP A 57 -0.07 34.12 -10.68
N PHE A 58 0.80 33.11 -10.48
CA PHE A 58 2.21 33.16 -10.86
C PHE A 58 2.40 32.63 -12.28
N ASP A 59 1.81 31.46 -12.56
CA ASP A 59 1.83 30.88 -13.90
C ASP A 59 0.65 31.42 -14.75
N PRO A 60 0.81 31.49 -16.09
CA PRO A 60 -0.31 31.75 -16.98
C PRO A 60 -1.38 30.67 -16.86
N GLU A 61 -2.59 30.98 -17.34
CA GLU A 61 -3.67 30.01 -17.32
C GLU A 61 -3.37 28.83 -18.25
N ILE A 62 -3.61 27.62 -17.76
CA ILE A 62 -3.51 26.40 -18.56
C ILE A 62 -4.90 26.11 -19.14
N VAL A 63 -5.03 26.20 -20.45
CA VAL A 63 -6.31 26.03 -21.17
C VAL A 63 -6.24 24.88 -22.18
N GLY A 64 -7.41 24.40 -22.61
CA GLY A 64 -7.55 23.39 -23.65
C GLY A 64 -6.96 22.02 -23.28
N ARG A 65 -6.35 21.36 -24.28
CA ARG A 65 -5.91 19.97 -24.19
C ARG A 65 -4.98 19.67 -23.00
N PRO A 66 -3.98 20.51 -22.65
CA PRO A 66 -3.15 20.29 -21.46
C PRO A 66 -3.96 20.21 -20.15
N LYS A 67 -4.94 21.10 -19.94
CA LYS A 67 -5.81 21.09 -18.74
C LYS A 67 -6.58 19.78 -18.63
N GLU A 68 -7.19 19.34 -19.73
CA GLU A 68 -7.91 18.06 -19.80
C GLU A 68 -7.01 16.86 -19.48
N LEU A 69 -5.80 16.84 -20.06
CA LEU A 69 -4.83 15.76 -19.85
C LEU A 69 -4.38 15.68 -18.40
N ILE A 70 -4.05 16.82 -17.77
CA ILE A 70 -3.64 16.85 -16.36
C ILE A 70 -4.76 16.32 -15.47
N ASN A 71 -6.00 16.78 -15.70
CA ASN A 71 -7.15 16.30 -14.94
C ASN A 71 -7.41 14.80 -15.14
N ARG A 72 -7.37 14.32 -16.38
CA ARG A 72 -7.53 12.89 -16.70
C ARG A 72 -6.46 12.04 -16.02
N LEU A 73 -5.19 12.44 -16.12
CA LEU A 73 -4.07 11.71 -15.52
C LEU A 73 -4.19 11.68 -14.00
N ARG A 74 -4.60 12.79 -13.37
CA ARG A 74 -4.84 12.85 -11.92
C ARG A 74 -5.95 11.88 -11.50
N SER A 75 -7.06 11.85 -12.24
CA SER A 75 -8.17 10.92 -11.99
C SER A 75 -7.76 9.46 -12.17
N GLN A 76 -6.98 9.16 -13.23
CA GLN A 76 -6.45 7.81 -13.46
C GLN A 76 -5.48 7.38 -12.37
N LYS A 77 -4.59 8.27 -11.94
CA LYS A 77 -3.68 8.03 -10.81
C LYS A 77 -4.47 7.68 -9.55
N LYS A 78 -5.47 8.49 -9.18
CA LYS A 78 -6.31 8.23 -8.00
C LYS A 78 -7.04 6.88 -8.10
N ALA A 79 -7.57 6.55 -9.28
CA ALA A 79 -8.22 5.25 -9.50
C ALA A 79 -7.24 4.08 -9.34
N LEU A 80 -6.01 4.21 -9.86
CA LEU A 80 -4.96 3.21 -9.70
C LEU A 80 -4.51 3.06 -8.24
N GLU A 81 -4.33 4.16 -7.52
CA GLU A 81 -3.99 4.15 -6.09
C GLU A 81 -5.08 3.45 -5.26
N ASN A 82 -6.36 3.73 -5.54
CA ASN A 82 -7.47 3.05 -4.88
C ASN A 82 -7.48 1.55 -5.16
N ARG A 83 -7.26 1.15 -6.43
CA ARG A 83 -7.19 -0.27 -6.82
C ARG A 83 -6.03 -0.98 -6.13
N LEU A 84 -4.86 -0.34 -6.08
CA LEU A 84 -3.69 -0.88 -5.39
C LEU A 84 -4.00 -1.10 -3.91
N LYS A 85 -4.59 -0.10 -3.24
CA LYS A 85 -4.98 -0.22 -1.83
C LYS A 85 -5.98 -1.36 -1.58
N SER A 86 -6.96 -1.54 -2.46
CA SER A 86 -7.90 -2.66 -2.38
C SER A 86 -7.19 -4.02 -2.56
N GLN A 87 -6.32 -4.13 -3.57
CA GLN A 87 -5.55 -5.34 -3.83
C GLN A 87 -4.61 -5.69 -2.67
N GLU A 88 -3.96 -4.70 -2.08
CA GLU A 88 -3.12 -4.91 -0.89
C GLU A 88 -3.94 -5.40 0.30
N ALA A 89 -5.15 -4.87 0.51
CA ALA A 89 -6.04 -5.34 1.57
C ALA A 89 -6.51 -6.79 1.32
N GLU A 90 -6.88 -7.13 0.09
CA GLU A 90 -7.23 -8.50 -0.31
C GLU A 90 -6.05 -9.45 -0.09
N HIS A 91 -4.85 -9.07 -0.54
CA HIS A 91 -3.64 -9.86 -0.39
C HIS A 91 -3.31 -10.09 1.09
N ARG A 92 -3.49 -9.09 1.96
CA ARG A 92 -3.32 -9.25 3.41
C ARG A 92 -4.27 -10.32 3.98
N VAL A 93 -5.55 -10.27 3.62
CA VAL A 93 -6.55 -11.24 4.09
C VAL A 93 -6.20 -12.66 3.62
N ILE A 94 -5.85 -12.82 2.34
CA ILE A 94 -5.46 -14.12 1.78
C ILE A 94 -4.20 -14.65 2.48
N SER A 95 -3.21 -13.78 2.69
CA SER A 95 -1.96 -14.13 3.37
C SER A 95 -2.20 -14.60 4.81
N THR A 96 -3.04 -13.90 5.58
CA THR A 96 -3.42 -14.35 6.94
C THR A 96 -4.10 -15.71 6.91
N ARG A 97 -5.05 -15.91 5.99
CA ARG A 97 -5.78 -17.18 5.88
C ARG A 97 -4.88 -18.34 5.43
N ALA A 98 -3.89 -18.08 4.59
CA ALA A 98 -2.89 -19.07 4.21
C ALA A 98 -2.10 -19.55 5.45
N CYS A 99 -1.62 -18.62 6.28
CA CYS A 99 -0.91 -18.94 7.52
C CYS A 99 -1.78 -19.76 8.49
N GLU A 100 -3.07 -19.42 8.64
CA GLU A 100 -4.00 -20.20 9.47
C GLU A 100 -4.21 -21.63 8.95
N LEU A 101 -4.31 -21.82 7.63
CA LEU A 101 -4.47 -23.14 7.03
C LEU A 101 -3.20 -23.97 7.14
N GLU A 102 -2.03 -23.35 6.98
CA GLU A 102 -0.73 -23.98 7.21
C GLU A 102 -0.61 -24.50 8.65
N GLN A 103 -1.01 -23.70 9.65
CA GLN A 103 -1.00 -24.14 11.04
C GLN A 103 -1.96 -25.32 11.28
N LYS A 104 -3.19 -25.24 10.75
CA LYS A 104 -4.17 -26.33 10.86
C LYS A 104 -3.66 -27.62 10.21
N LEU A 105 -2.91 -27.52 9.11
CA LEU A 105 -2.30 -28.67 8.46
C LEU A 105 -1.23 -29.31 9.34
N ILE A 106 -0.38 -28.49 9.97
CA ILE A 106 0.64 -28.96 10.92
C ILE A 106 -0.02 -29.68 12.10
N ASP A 107 -1.06 -29.08 12.71
CA ASP A 107 -1.75 -29.66 13.85
C ASP A 107 -2.45 -30.98 13.50
N ALA A 108 -3.11 -31.04 12.34
CA ALA A 108 -3.76 -32.24 11.84
C ALA A 108 -2.73 -33.37 11.61
N ASN A 109 -1.58 -33.05 11.01
CA ASN A 109 -0.50 -34.02 10.80
C ASN A 109 0.08 -34.55 12.13
N ALA A 110 0.24 -33.69 13.13
CA ALA A 110 0.66 -34.11 14.46
C ALA A 110 -0.35 -35.09 15.09
N LYS A 111 -1.66 -34.84 14.91
CA LYS A 111 -2.73 -35.72 15.38
C LYS A 111 -2.79 -37.05 14.62
N ILE A 112 -2.58 -37.05 13.31
CA ILE A 112 -2.46 -38.27 12.51
C ILE A 112 -1.31 -39.14 13.04
N LYS A 113 -0.16 -38.52 13.32
CA LYS A 113 1.01 -39.22 13.85
C LYS A 113 0.73 -39.85 15.22
N SER A 114 0.07 -39.14 16.14
CA SER A 114 -0.25 -39.69 17.46
C SER A 114 -1.29 -40.83 17.38
N LEU A 115 -2.30 -40.69 16.51
CA LEU A 115 -3.28 -41.74 16.26
C LEU A 115 -2.64 -42.99 15.65
N SER A 116 -1.68 -42.83 14.73
CA SER A 116 -0.92 -43.95 14.16
C SER A 116 -0.22 -44.75 15.26
N ILE A 117 0.50 -44.06 16.16
CA ILE A 117 1.21 -44.70 17.28
C ILE A 117 0.23 -45.46 18.17
N MET A 118 -0.92 -44.86 18.51
CA MET A 118 -1.92 -45.54 19.32
C MET A 118 -2.50 -46.77 18.62
N ASN A 119 -2.73 -46.69 17.31
CA ASN A 119 -3.22 -47.81 16.53
C ASN A 119 -2.20 -48.97 16.51
N ASP A 120 -0.91 -48.67 16.37
CA ASP A 120 0.16 -49.67 16.44
C ASP A 120 0.18 -50.38 17.80
N VAL A 121 0.06 -49.63 18.90
CA VAL A 121 -0.02 -50.17 20.26
C VAL A 121 -1.25 -51.04 20.45
N LEU A 122 -2.42 -50.58 19.99
CA LEU A 122 -3.66 -51.35 20.08
C LEU A 122 -3.59 -52.64 19.26
N THR A 123 -3.01 -52.57 18.06
CA THR A 123 -2.79 -53.72 17.19
C THR A 123 -1.87 -54.74 17.85
N GLN A 124 -0.80 -54.30 18.52
CA GLN A 124 0.09 -55.18 19.26
C GLN A 124 -0.61 -55.84 20.45
N LYS A 125 -1.41 -55.09 21.23
CA LYS A 125 -2.20 -55.64 22.33
C LYS A 125 -3.21 -56.68 21.84
N LEU A 126 -3.87 -56.41 20.72
CA LEU A 126 -4.83 -57.33 20.13
C LEU A 126 -4.15 -58.66 19.76
N LYS A 127 -2.97 -58.62 19.12
CA LYS A 127 -2.19 -59.82 18.80
C LYS A 127 -1.88 -60.66 20.04
N VAL A 128 -1.42 -60.03 21.12
CA VAL A 128 -1.12 -60.74 22.38
C VAL A 128 -2.37 -61.44 22.93
N VAL A 129 -3.51 -60.75 22.93
CA VAL A 129 -4.78 -61.35 23.39
C VAL A 129 -5.20 -62.49 22.48
N THR A 130 -5.14 -62.33 21.16
CA THR A 130 -5.53 -63.39 20.22
C THR A 130 -4.62 -64.62 20.32
N ASP A 131 -3.31 -64.42 20.49
CA ASP A 131 -2.35 -65.51 20.66
C ASP A 131 -2.63 -66.30 21.94
N GLU A 132 -2.98 -65.61 23.03
CA GLU A 132 -3.35 -66.25 24.29
C GLU A 132 -4.65 -67.05 24.17
N GLN A 133 -5.67 -66.50 23.49
CA GLN A 133 -6.92 -67.23 23.22
C GLN A 133 -6.68 -68.47 22.36
N LEU A 134 -5.84 -68.36 21.32
CA LEU A 134 -5.46 -69.50 20.48
C LEU A 134 -4.73 -70.59 21.27
N ARG A 135 -3.83 -70.23 22.19
CA ARG A 135 -3.16 -71.19 23.08
C ARG A 135 -4.15 -71.94 23.95
N VAL A 136 -5.07 -71.21 24.61
CA VAL A 136 -6.11 -71.81 25.46
C VAL A 136 -6.95 -72.79 24.64
N ILE A 137 -7.48 -72.36 23.50
CA ILE A 137 -8.26 -73.22 22.60
C ILE A 137 -7.44 -74.45 22.20
N THR A 138 -6.19 -74.29 21.77
CA THR A 138 -5.35 -75.42 21.37
C THR A 138 -5.15 -76.44 22.49
N ILE A 139 -4.96 -76.00 23.74
CA ILE A 139 -4.87 -76.92 24.89
C ILE A 139 -6.17 -77.71 25.07
N TYR A 140 -7.34 -77.06 24.98
CA TYR A 140 -8.64 -77.72 25.11
C TYR A 140 -8.92 -78.76 24.01
N TRP A 141 -8.45 -78.54 22.78
CA TRP A 141 -8.68 -79.47 21.65
C TRP A 141 -7.71 -80.66 21.62
N ASN A 142 -6.66 -80.68 22.44
CA ASN A 142 -5.65 -81.76 22.51
C ASN A 142 -5.76 -82.64 23.78
N LEU A 143 -6.81 -82.47 24.58
CA LEU A 143 -7.21 -83.31 25.72
C LEU A 143 -8.34 -84.25 25.32
#